data_AF-A0A060BWC5-F1
#
_entry.id   AF-A0A060BWC5-F1
#
_cell.length_a   1.000
_cell.length_b   1.000
_cell.length_c   1.000
_cell.angle_alpha   90.00
_cell.angle_beta   90.00
_cell.angle_gamma   90.00
#
_symmetry.space_group_name_H-M   'P 1'
#
loop_
_entity.id
_entity.type
_entity.pdbx_description
1 polymer ?
#
loop_
_entity_poly.entity_id
_entity_poly.type
_entity_poly.pdbx_seq_one_letter_code
_entity_poly.pdbx_strand_id
1 'polypeptide(L)'
;TLPCPFRRNQYGGTELVIANLIRGLQEMGHQPVLLASADSTIDCPIIPITDKAIYFPKHKKDLPAYLARAKEIEKNTANKLRGVLGDVDIVHSHGFDLKDFQDFPNLTTMHGPVTFQQLDYYDHRRDLF
;
A
#
# COMPACT_ATOMS: atom_id res chain seq x y z
N THR A 1 -6.32 -24.08 18.24
CA THR A 1 -5.75 -22.71 18.24
C THR A 1 -4.56 -22.69 17.31
N LEU A 2 -4.74 -22.24 16.07
CA LEU A 2 -3.66 -22.21 15.07
C LEU A 2 -2.67 -21.06 15.39
N PRO A 3 -1.35 -21.25 15.24
CA PRO A 3 -0.37 -20.23 15.54
C PRO A 3 -0.41 -19.14 14.47
N CYS A 4 -0.68 -17.90 14.88
CA CYS A 4 -0.57 -16.72 14.03
C CYS A 4 0.92 -16.41 13.79
N PRO A 5 1.41 -16.32 12.54
CA PRO A 5 2.83 -16.10 12.25
C PRO A 5 3.29 -14.64 12.45
N PHE A 6 2.38 -13.70 12.74
CA PHE A 6 2.75 -12.33 13.03
C PHE A 6 3.26 -12.19 14.47
N ARG A 7 4.58 -12.00 14.61
CA ARG A 7 5.24 -11.74 15.89
C ARG A 7 4.49 -10.62 16.64
N ARG A 8 4.01 -10.95 17.84
CA ARG A 8 3.49 -10.02 18.86
C ARG A 8 4.59 -9.05 19.34
N ASN A 9 5.05 -8.12 18.50
CA ASN A 9 5.73 -6.89 18.95
C ASN A 9 6.07 -5.88 17.84
N GLN A 10 5.62 -6.12 16.60
CA GLN A 10 5.79 -5.15 15.52
C GLN A 10 4.39 -4.76 15.05
N TYR A 11 4.10 -3.47 15.13
CA TYR A 11 2.87 -2.85 14.62
C TYR A 11 2.51 -3.44 13.26
N GLY A 12 1.48 -4.30 13.22
CA GLY A 12 0.87 -4.78 11.99
C GLY A 12 -0.52 -4.17 11.90
N GLY A 13 -0.59 -2.87 11.64
CA GLY A 13 -1.86 -2.17 11.52
C GLY A 13 -2.44 -2.44 10.15
N THR A 14 -1.92 -1.72 9.16
CA THR A 14 -2.30 -1.87 7.76
C THR A 14 -1.95 -3.25 7.20
N GLU A 15 -0.82 -3.83 7.62
CA GLU A 15 -0.35 -5.13 7.13
C GLU A 15 -1.31 -6.27 7.53
N LEU A 16 -1.85 -6.23 8.75
CA LEU A 16 -2.83 -7.23 9.20
C LEU A 16 -4.17 -7.06 8.49
N VAL A 17 -4.59 -5.81 8.25
CA VAL A 17 -5.81 -5.52 7.46
C VAL A 17 -5.66 -6.08 6.05
N ILE A 18 -4.55 -5.79 5.37
CA ILE A 18 -4.26 -6.29 4.02
C ILE A 18 -4.22 -7.82 4.01
N ALA A 19 -3.57 -8.44 5.01
CA ALA A 19 -3.47 -9.90 5.07
C ALA A 19 -4.83 -10.59 5.23
N ASN A 20 -5.71 -10.04 6.09
CA ASN A 20 -7.06 -10.56 6.26
C ASN A 20 -7.93 -10.31 5.02
N LEU A 21 -7.78 -9.15 4.37
CA LEU A 21 -8.51 -8.82 3.15
C LEU A 21 -8.14 -9.79 2.02
N ILE A 22 -6.85 -10.02 1.78
CA ILE A 22 -6.38 -10.98 0.77
C ILE A 22 -6.96 -12.36 1.02
N ARG A 23 -6.89 -12.85 2.26
CA ARG A 23 -7.47 -14.16 2.61
C ARG A 23 -8.97 -14.21 2.33
N GLY A 24 -9.73 -13.20 2.78
CA GLY A 24 -11.17 -13.17 2.54
C GLY A 24 -11.53 -13.11 1.05
N LEU A 25 -10.79 -12.34 0.26
CA LEU A 25 -10.95 -12.28 -1.19
C LEU A 25 -10.69 -13.64 -1.85
N GLN A 26 -9.64 -14.36 -1.42
CA GLN A 26 -9.35 -15.71 -1.92
C GLN A 26 -10.42 -16.73 -1.52
N GLU A 27 -10.91 -16.67 -0.28
CA GLU A 27 -12.02 -17.53 0.19
C GLU A 27 -13.30 -17.30 -0.63
N MET A 28 -13.49 -16.08 -1.16
CA MET A 28 -14.58 -15.72 -2.07
C MET A 28 -14.31 -16.07 -3.54
N GLY A 29 -13.14 -16.63 -3.87
CA GLY A 29 -12.76 -17.04 -5.22
C GLY A 29 -12.10 -15.95 -6.08
N HIS A 30 -11.73 -14.81 -5.49
CA HIS A 30 -10.98 -13.77 -6.19
C HIS A 30 -9.47 -14.09 -6.25
N GLN A 31 -8.76 -13.42 -7.16
CA GLN A 31 -7.33 -13.63 -7.40
C GLN A 31 -6.53 -12.35 -7.07
N PRO A 32 -6.37 -12.01 -5.78
CA PRO A 32 -5.65 -10.80 -5.40
C PRO A 32 -4.17 -10.92 -5.76
N VAL A 33 -3.60 -9.80 -6.22
CA VAL A 33 -2.16 -9.61 -6.42
C VAL A 33 -1.72 -8.42 -5.57
N LEU A 34 -0.60 -8.55 -4.86
CA LEU A 34 -0.13 -7.53 -3.93
C LEU A 34 1.11 -6.82 -4.45
N LEU A 35 1.04 -5.49 -4.57
CA LEU A 35 2.22 -4.64 -4.72
C LEU A 35 2.79 -4.34 -3.32
N ALA A 36 3.90 -4.97 -2.97
CA ALA A 36 4.52 -4.83 -1.64
C ALA A 36 6.05 -5.03 -1.70
N SER A 37 6.71 -4.99 -0.55
CA SER A 37 8.13 -5.33 -0.48
C SER A 37 8.37 -6.80 -0.79
N ALA A 38 9.49 -7.12 -1.45
CA ALA A 38 9.82 -8.48 -1.87
C ALA A 38 10.00 -9.46 -0.70
N ASP A 39 10.28 -8.95 0.50
CA ASP A 39 10.39 -9.72 1.75
C ASP A 39 9.04 -9.95 2.45
N SER A 40 7.91 -9.58 1.83
CA SER A 40 6.58 -9.86 2.36
C SER A 40 6.26 -11.36 2.32
N THR A 41 5.71 -11.88 3.41
CA THR A 41 5.28 -13.29 3.51
C THR A 41 3.75 -13.36 3.52
N ILE A 42 3.15 -13.49 2.34
CA ILE A 42 1.70 -13.66 2.17
C ILE A 42 1.40 -14.63 1.04
N ASP A 43 0.30 -15.36 1.18
CA ASP A 43 -0.13 -16.38 0.22
C ASP A 43 -0.90 -15.77 -0.95
N CYS A 44 -0.24 -14.89 -1.72
CA CYS A 44 -0.75 -14.36 -2.98
C CYS A 44 0.43 -13.94 -3.88
N PRO A 45 0.25 -13.79 -5.20
CA PRO A 45 1.30 -13.24 -6.06
C PRO A 45 1.74 -11.85 -5.57
N ILE A 46 3.05 -11.64 -5.45
CA ILE A 46 3.65 -10.37 -5.03
C ILE A 46 4.37 -9.74 -6.22
N ILE A 47 4.04 -8.48 -6.49
CA ILE A 47 4.78 -7.61 -7.40
C ILE A 47 5.68 -6.71 -6.55
N PRO A 48 7.01 -6.92 -6.58
CA PRO A 48 7.90 -6.19 -5.70
C PRO A 48 8.04 -4.72 -6.09
N ILE A 49 7.75 -3.82 -5.15
CA ILE A 49 7.97 -2.36 -5.28
C ILE A 49 9.25 -1.88 -4.56
N THR A 50 9.85 -2.75 -3.74
CA THR A 50 11.14 -2.56 -3.06
C THR A 50 11.67 -3.92 -2.60
N ASP A 51 12.98 -4.08 -2.43
CA ASP A 51 13.55 -5.35 -1.94
C ASP A 51 13.17 -5.63 -0.49
N LYS A 52 13.10 -4.57 0.33
CA LYS A 52 12.76 -4.66 1.76
C LYS A 52 11.86 -3.52 2.20
N ALA A 53 11.01 -3.82 3.18
CA ALA A 53 10.20 -2.83 3.87
C ALA A 53 11.07 -1.72 4.50
N ILE A 54 10.55 -0.50 4.50
CA ILE A 54 11.17 0.65 5.15
C ILE A 54 10.43 0.97 6.44
N TYR A 55 11.17 1.45 7.45
CA TYR A 55 10.63 1.81 8.75
C TYR A 55 10.83 3.29 9.00
N PHE A 56 9.97 3.88 9.82
CA PHE A 56 10.15 5.25 10.28
C PHE A 56 11.54 5.43 10.91
N PRO A 57 12.25 6.52 10.58
CA PRO A 57 13.59 6.77 11.08
C PRO A 57 13.56 6.98 12.60
N LYS A 58 14.54 6.38 13.30
CA LYS A 58 14.70 6.57 14.76
C LYS A 58 15.28 7.93 15.12
N HIS A 59 16.05 8.53 14.21
CA HIS A 59 16.70 9.82 14.42
C HIS A 59 16.34 10.80 13.30
N LYS A 60 16.16 12.08 13.66
CA LYS A 60 15.83 13.15 12.71
C LYS A 60 16.84 13.29 11.56
N LYS A 61 18.12 12.98 11.81
CA LYS A 61 19.18 13.01 10.79
C LYS A 61 18.98 11.99 9.65
N ASP A 62 18.23 10.91 9.91
CA ASP A 62 17.96 9.85 8.94
C ASP A 62 16.70 10.16 8.09
N LEU A 63 15.95 11.21 8.47
CA LEU A 63 14.71 11.60 7.79
C LEU A 63 14.89 11.91 6.29
N PRO A 64 15.92 12.64 5.84
CA PRO A 64 16.12 12.89 4.42
C PRO A 64 16.31 11.60 3.61
N ALA A 65 17.07 10.64 4.14
CA ALA A 65 17.30 9.35 3.48
C ALA A 65 16.02 8.50 3.45
N TYR A 66 15.25 8.50 4.54
CA TYR A 66 13.94 7.85 4.58
C TYR A 66 12.98 8.42 3.52
N LEU A 67 12.86 9.76 3.44
CA LEU A 67 11.96 10.41 2.48
C LEU A 67 12.40 10.16 1.02
N ALA A 68 13.70 10.18 0.74
CA ALA A 68 14.22 9.86 -0.58
C ALA A 68 13.84 8.43 -1.00
N ARG A 69 14.00 7.47 -0.09
CA ARG A 69 13.63 6.07 -0.33
C ARG A 69 12.11 5.89 -0.47
N ALA A 70 11.31 6.56 0.36
CA ALA A 70 9.85 6.52 0.25
C ALA A 70 9.38 7.03 -1.12
N LYS A 71 9.95 8.14 -1.61
CA LYS A 71 9.64 8.68 -2.94
C LYS A 71 10.06 7.75 -4.08
N GLU A 72 11.18 7.07 -3.95
CA GLU A 72 11.61 6.05 -4.92
C GLU A 72 10.62 4.88 -4.96
N ILE A 73 10.17 4.41 -3.80
CA ILE A 73 9.15 3.37 -3.68
C ILE A 73 7.85 3.83 -4.33
N GLU A 74 7.37 5.04 -4.06
CA GLU A 74 6.17 5.59 -4.71
C GLU A 74 6.29 5.60 -6.24
N LYS A 75 7.43 6.06 -6.76
CA LYS A 75 7.69 6.06 -8.21
C LYS A 75 7.69 4.63 -8.77
N ASN A 76 8.31 3.68 -8.08
CA ASN A 76 8.34 2.30 -8.51
C ASN A 76 6.94 1.67 -8.45
N THR A 77 6.17 1.93 -7.39
CA THR A 77 4.77 1.50 -7.26
C THR A 77 3.94 1.98 -8.43
N ALA A 78 4.02 3.27 -8.79
CA ALA A 78 3.32 3.81 -9.96
C ALA A 78 3.69 3.08 -11.25
N ASN A 79 4.98 2.80 -11.46
CA ASN A 79 5.46 2.10 -12.65
C ASN A 79 4.98 0.64 -12.69
N LYS A 80 5.06 -0.07 -11.56
CA LYS A 80 4.58 -1.45 -11.43
C LYS A 80 3.07 -1.54 -11.61
N LEU A 81 2.32 -0.61 -11.02
CA LEU A 81 0.88 -0.55 -11.15
C LEU A 81 0.45 -0.40 -12.60
N ARG A 82 1.03 0.56 -13.35
CA ARG A 82 0.76 0.72 -14.78
C ARG A 82 1.00 -0.56 -15.58
N GLY A 83 2.02 -1.34 -15.20
CA GLY A 83 2.35 -2.60 -15.86
C GLY A 83 1.33 -3.72 -15.64
N VAL A 84 0.46 -3.62 -14.63
CA VAL A 84 -0.50 -4.68 -14.27
C VAL A 84 -1.96 -4.28 -14.38
N LEU A 85 -2.26 -3.03 -14.77
CA LEU A 85 -3.64 -2.58 -14.96
C LEU A 85 -4.42 -3.45 -15.97
N GLY A 86 -3.74 -4.04 -16.95
CA GLY A 86 -4.38 -4.95 -17.92
C GLY A 86 -4.72 -6.33 -17.38
N ASP A 87 -4.21 -6.70 -16.20
CA ASP A 87 -4.33 -8.04 -15.62
C ASP A 87 -5.25 -8.06 -14.37
N VAL A 88 -5.80 -6.91 -13.97
CA VAL A 88 -6.66 -6.76 -12.79
C VAL A 88 -7.95 -6.02 -13.16
N ASP A 89 -8.98 -6.17 -12.33
CA ASP A 89 -10.28 -5.50 -12.52
C ASP A 89 -10.44 -4.23 -11.66
N ILE A 90 -9.76 -4.19 -10.50
CA ILE A 90 -9.87 -3.11 -9.53
C ILE A 90 -8.56 -2.93 -8.75
N VAL A 91 -8.22 -1.68 -8.42
CA VAL A 91 -7.07 -1.34 -7.58
C VAL A 91 -7.54 -0.88 -6.21
N HIS A 92 -7.04 -1.49 -5.13
CA HIS A 92 -7.29 -1.06 -3.76
C HIS A 92 -6.01 -0.61 -3.08
N SER A 93 -5.89 0.69 -2.80
CA SER A 93 -4.74 1.26 -2.10
C SER A 93 -4.99 1.51 -0.61
N HIS A 94 -3.95 1.27 0.19
CA HIS A 94 -3.90 1.53 1.64
C HIS A 94 -2.78 2.50 2.03
N GLY A 95 -2.31 3.34 1.10
CA GLY A 95 -1.23 4.29 1.40
C GLY A 95 -0.52 4.89 0.18
N PHE A 96 -0.77 4.36 -1.01
CA PHE A 96 -0.33 4.94 -2.28
C PHE A 96 -1.42 5.80 -2.90
N ASP A 97 -1.06 6.95 -3.44
CA ASP A 97 -2.01 7.90 -4.00
C ASP A 97 -2.39 7.54 -5.45
N LEU A 98 -3.68 7.28 -5.69
CA LEU A 98 -4.20 6.84 -6.99
C LEU A 98 -4.68 7.97 -7.92
N LYS A 99 -4.33 9.23 -7.64
CA LYS A 99 -4.73 10.38 -8.49
C LYS A 99 -4.34 10.27 -9.96
N ASP A 100 -3.26 9.56 -10.28
CA ASP A 100 -2.79 9.40 -11.67
C ASP A 100 -3.43 8.18 -12.37
N PHE A 101 -4.42 7.55 -11.71
CA PHE A 101 -5.06 6.29 -12.12
C PHE A 101 -6.61 6.41 -12.11
N GLN A 102 -7.15 7.63 -12.21
CA GLN A 102 -8.60 7.88 -12.11
C GLN A 102 -9.42 7.21 -13.24
N ASP A 103 -8.81 6.97 -14.39
CA ASP A 103 -9.45 6.30 -15.53
C ASP A 103 -9.60 4.77 -15.34
N PHE A 104 -9.16 4.24 -14.19
CA PHE A 104 -9.22 2.82 -13.86
C PHE A 104 -10.04 2.60 -12.57
N PRO A 105 -10.90 1.56 -12.48
CA PRO A 105 -11.65 1.27 -11.26
C PRO A 105 -10.72 1.15 -10.04
N ASN A 106 -10.85 2.08 -9.10
CA ASN A 106 -9.97 2.12 -7.95
C ASN A 106 -10.66 2.61 -6.68
N LEU A 107 -10.09 2.21 -5.53
CA LEU A 107 -10.51 2.67 -4.22
C LEU A 107 -9.31 2.85 -3.30
N THR A 108 -9.35 3.91 -2.48
CA THR A 108 -8.30 4.20 -1.49
C THR A 108 -8.90 4.15 -0.10
N THR A 109 -8.34 3.32 0.78
CA THR A 109 -8.61 3.39 2.21
C THR A 109 -7.56 4.24 2.89
N MET A 110 -7.97 5.40 3.40
CA MET A 110 -7.14 6.27 4.20
C MET A 110 -7.01 5.70 5.62
N HIS A 111 -5.79 5.33 6.00
CA HIS A 111 -5.49 4.91 7.36
C HIS A 111 -4.99 6.10 8.17
N GLY A 112 -5.70 6.42 9.25
CA GLY A 112 -5.37 7.54 10.13
C GLY A 112 -6.41 8.65 10.09
N PRO A 113 -6.40 9.53 11.10
CA PRO A 113 -7.35 10.64 11.19
C PRO A 113 -7.07 11.66 10.09
N VAL A 114 -8.14 12.29 9.59
CA VAL A 114 -8.03 13.49 8.76
C VAL A 114 -7.57 14.64 9.66
N THR A 115 -6.40 15.20 9.35
CA THR A 115 -5.82 16.34 10.07
C THR A 115 -5.70 17.55 9.16
N PHE A 116 -5.51 18.74 9.75
CA PHE A 116 -5.29 19.98 9.00
C PHE A 116 -4.10 19.90 8.01
N GLN A 117 -3.12 19.04 8.28
CA GLN A 117 -1.96 18.83 7.39
C GLN A 117 -2.34 18.17 6.06
N GLN A 118 -3.49 17.51 6.00
CA GLN A 118 -3.99 16.83 4.80
C GLN A 118 -5.00 17.70 4.03
N LEU A 119 -5.34 18.91 4.49
CA LEU A 119 -6.32 19.75 3.80
C LEU A 119 -5.92 20.04 2.36
N ASP A 120 -4.66 20.36 2.09
CA ASP A 120 -4.17 20.59 0.73
C ASP A 120 -4.42 19.35 -0.17
N TYR A 121 -4.22 18.14 0.36
CA TYR A 121 -4.49 16.89 -0.35
C TYR A 121 -5.97 16.77 -0.75
N TYR A 122 -6.89 17.17 0.13
CA TYR A 122 -8.34 17.13 -0.11
C TYR A 122 -8.80 18.27 -1.02
N ASP A 123 -8.27 19.48 -0.82
CA ASP A 123 -8.62 20.66 -1.61
C ASP A 123 -8.24 20.46 -3.08
N HIS A 124 -7.05 19.92 -3.35
CA HIS A 124 -6.64 19.57 -4.71
C HIS A 124 -7.50 18.47 -5.37
N ARG A 125 -8.29 17.72 -4.59
CA ARG A 125 -9.13 16.61 -5.08
C ARG A 125 -10.61 16.93 -5.15
N ARG A 126 -11.04 18.01 -4.53
CA ARG A 126 -12.44 18.43 -4.48
C ARG A 126 -13.04 18.56 -5.88
N ASP A 127 -12.24 19.01 -6.83
CA ASP A 127 -12.66 19.31 -8.20
C ASP A 127 -12.28 18.21 -9.22
N LEU A 128 -11.81 17.04 -8.75
CA LEU A 128 -11.47 15.91 -9.63
C LEU A 128 -12.68 15.03 -9.99
N PHE A 129 -13.88 15.39 -9.53
CA PHE A 129 -15.14 14.68 -9.78
C PHE A 129 -16.24 15.64 -10.25
#